data_AF-A0AA44YNL9-F1
#
_entry.id   AF-A0AA44YNL9-F1
#
_cell.length_a   1.000
_cell.length_b   1.000
_cell.length_c   1.000
_cell.angle_alpha   90.00
_cell.angle_beta   90.00
_cell.angle_gamma   90.00
#
_symmetry.space_group_name_H-M   'P 1'
#
loop_
_entity.id
_entity.type
_entity.pdbx_description
1 polymer ?
#
loop_
_entity_poly.entity_id
_entity_poly.type
_entity_poly.pdbx_seq_one_letter_code
_entity_poly.pdbx_strand_id
1 'polypeptide(L)'
;MSNMISVRNISELRNLTPATDDQIVFLVSHTPGRFAGGGEFYYEKTDTTSTDNNGTVVVTAGGARWKRLDNKLTFDHFGADPNGTFASDAAISATLNYVASLKNKVVYASENAQYLLTSAQPISVASGITVKGTRCGIAQGPASLTSNGPNRAGLSDDSGFIIKKPAGTVCFACDKNVVFDGWSFLYPDQKYTATQPEGFVQYGATITAAGALSVANCRYVGAYDFVEARGEANNFENIYGWAVRCDYRIYESRDINRFTNVHVNANVVRPTENAVSASIAVAGSCAFNLDRHDNTFMVNVFSYGKKTFIKTTTQGTSYLGGLSLSNFMADRNGTGIDIDSDSSANIQIANGSYINDYGDAVGGFLVLRKTTGQSNITPVQISNVNFATANGPKGSLSPQAIRFEANAGYQLSFSNTVMPMWTNGSLNNDAGYNILRGTLSIAQRSYQLHAAPLNYLTNSNLIATGADNQPTGWFIDGKLAVDRNLLTATGDNPAYKGLGQRIHRSMGLRTFWAIASSIGDQSTAQASTGIWARSFNDNYTDTVESNEAIPWIRIGNLYYARFVMNNNRTIHDILVNPGNGNNTVRILSCGITPGEVFNLSPDALQ
;
A
#
# COMPACT_ATOMS: atom_id res chain seq x y z
N MET A 1 -43.13 45.10 20.45
CA MET A 1 -41.92 44.28 20.24
C MET A 1 -40.82 44.93 21.05
N SER A 2 -40.36 44.32 22.15
CA SER A 2 -39.17 44.84 22.84
C SER A 2 -37.99 44.75 21.88
N ASN A 3 -37.26 45.86 21.72
CA ASN A 3 -36.07 45.89 20.88
C ASN A 3 -35.09 44.82 21.37
N MET A 4 -34.77 43.85 20.52
CA MET A 4 -33.71 42.89 20.76
C MET A 4 -32.41 43.65 21.01
N ILE A 5 -31.74 43.38 22.13
CA ILE A 5 -30.44 43.99 22.44
C ILE A 5 -29.44 43.38 21.47
N SER A 6 -28.70 44.22 20.74
CA SER A 6 -27.63 43.78 19.86
C SER A 6 -26.32 44.49 20.20
N VAL A 7 -25.22 43.76 20.06
CA VAL A 7 -23.85 44.27 20.23
C VAL A 7 -23.05 43.97 18.97
N ARG A 8 -22.16 44.88 18.57
CA ARG A 8 -21.50 44.81 17.26
C ARG A 8 -20.35 43.81 17.22
N ASN A 9 -19.75 43.51 18.37
CA ASN A 9 -18.55 42.68 18.49
C ASN A 9 -18.38 42.09 19.90
N ILE A 10 -17.45 41.14 20.03
CA ILE A 10 -17.20 40.45 21.30
C ILE A 10 -16.70 41.38 22.42
N SER A 11 -16.04 42.49 22.08
CA SER A 11 -15.61 43.50 23.06
C SER A 11 -16.81 44.23 23.67
N GLU A 12 -17.80 44.59 22.83
CA GLU A 12 -19.06 45.17 23.32
C GLU A 12 -19.85 44.16 24.18
N LEU A 13 -19.85 42.87 23.82
CA LEU A 13 -20.47 41.83 24.64
C LEU A 13 -19.84 41.70 26.03
N ARG A 14 -18.50 41.83 26.14
CA ARG A 14 -17.79 41.84 27.44
C ARG A 14 -18.14 43.04 28.31
N ASN A 15 -18.60 44.14 27.71
CA ASN A 15 -19.01 45.35 28.44
C ASN A 15 -20.51 45.41 28.72
N LEU A 16 -21.30 44.49 28.16
CA LEU A 16 -22.74 44.43 28.40
C LEU A 16 -23.04 43.72 29.73
N THR A 17 -23.48 44.50 30.71
CA THR A 17 -23.96 43.96 31.99
C THR A 17 -25.37 43.39 31.81
N PRO A 18 -25.61 42.10 32.06
CA PRO A 18 -26.96 41.52 32.01
C PRO A 18 -27.83 42.05 33.16
N ALA A 19 -29.11 42.23 32.91
CA ALA A 19 -30.11 42.70 33.86
C ALA A 19 -30.87 41.55 34.54
N THR A 20 -31.17 40.47 33.80
CA THR A 20 -31.92 39.30 34.29
C THR A 20 -31.30 38.00 33.81
N ASP A 21 -31.49 36.94 34.59
CA ASP A 21 -31.14 35.57 34.15
C ASP A 21 -31.84 35.24 32.82
N ASP A 22 -31.21 34.40 32.00
CA ASP A 22 -31.67 34.03 30.65
C ASP A 22 -31.90 35.21 29.69
N GLN A 23 -31.38 36.40 30.00
CA GLN A 23 -31.41 37.53 29.06
C GLN A 23 -30.71 37.12 27.77
N ILE A 24 -31.34 37.38 26.62
CA ILE A 24 -30.76 37.11 25.30
C ILE A 24 -30.21 38.39 24.69
N VAL A 25 -29.03 38.29 24.06
CA VAL A 25 -28.40 39.34 23.25
C VAL A 25 -27.95 38.76 21.91
N PHE A 26 -28.10 39.54 20.85
CA PHE A 26 -27.59 39.19 19.53
C PHE A 26 -26.22 39.83 19.27
N LEU A 27 -25.21 39.00 19.03
CA LEU A 27 -23.89 39.40 18.58
C LEU A 27 -23.88 39.51 17.05
N VAL A 28 -23.61 40.70 16.50
CA VAL A 28 -23.60 40.91 15.04
C VAL A 28 -22.41 40.19 14.38
N SER A 29 -21.23 40.25 14.99
CA SER A 29 -20.03 39.56 14.50
C SER A 29 -19.08 39.31 15.67
N HIS A 30 -18.23 38.30 15.61
CA HIS A 30 -17.18 38.13 16.61
C HIS A 30 -16.19 39.32 16.56
N THR A 31 -15.66 39.61 15.37
CA THR A 31 -14.64 40.65 15.14
C THR A 31 -15.24 41.79 14.31
N PRO A 32 -15.03 43.08 14.68
CA PRO A 32 -15.61 44.21 13.97
C PRO A 32 -15.37 44.17 12.46
N GLY A 33 -16.43 44.44 11.69
CA GLY A 33 -16.36 44.53 10.22
C GLY A 33 -16.22 43.21 9.46
N ARG A 34 -16.14 42.05 10.15
CA ARG A 34 -16.05 40.74 9.49
C ARG A 34 -17.40 40.12 9.12
N PHE A 35 -18.47 40.54 9.81
CA PHE A 35 -19.83 40.00 9.64
C PHE A 35 -19.91 38.46 9.74
N ALA A 36 -19.00 37.86 10.50
CA ALA A 36 -18.90 36.43 10.76
C ALA A 36 -18.81 36.16 12.27
N GLY A 37 -19.17 34.96 12.71
CA GLY A 37 -19.06 34.55 14.11
C GLY A 37 -20.11 35.15 15.06
N GLY A 38 -21.12 35.84 14.51
CA GLY A 38 -22.26 36.37 15.26
C GLY A 38 -23.21 35.28 15.76
N GLY A 39 -24.35 35.68 16.33
CA GLY A 39 -25.38 34.77 16.84
C GLY A 39 -25.91 35.18 18.21
N GLU A 40 -26.82 34.37 18.74
CA GLU A 40 -27.48 34.63 20.02
C GLU A 40 -26.63 34.14 21.20
N PHE A 41 -26.62 34.92 22.27
CA PHE A 41 -26.05 34.57 23.56
C PHE A 41 -27.08 34.77 24.65
N TYR A 42 -27.11 33.88 25.65
CA TYR A 42 -27.90 34.05 26.85
C TYR A 42 -26.99 34.27 28.06
N TYR A 43 -27.46 35.02 29.05
CA TYR A 43 -26.78 35.13 30.33
C TYR A 43 -27.19 33.98 31.23
N GLU A 44 -26.22 33.21 31.74
CA GLU A 44 -26.46 32.18 32.74
C GLU A 44 -25.97 32.67 34.12
N LYS A 45 -26.90 33.09 34.99
CA LYS A 45 -26.57 33.65 36.30
C LYS A 45 -25.95 32.64 37.27
N THR A 46 -26.28 31.36 37.11
CA THR A 46 -25.79 30.27 37.95
C THR A 46 -24.35 29.87 37.63
N ASP A 47 -23.86 30.18 36.42
CA ASP A 47 -22.47 29.89 36.04
C ASP A 47 -21.52 30.99 36.51
N THR A 48 -20.76 30.66 37.55
CA THR A 48 -19.73 31.54 38.14
C THR A 48 -18.30 31.07 37.86
N THR A 49 -18.14 29.93 37.18
CA THR A 49 -16.86 29.20 37.09
C THR A 49 -16.32 29.08 35.68
N SER A 50 -17.17 29.08 34.65
CA SER A 50 -16.69 28.94 33.27
C SER A 50 -15.75 30.07 32.89
N THR A 51 -14.66 29.71 32.23
CA THR A 51 -13.64 30.63 31.74
C THR A 51 -14.06 31.26 30.43
N ASP A 52 -13.70 32.53 30.21
CA ASP A 52 -13.82 33.16 28.89
C ASP A 52 -12.97 32.37 27.89
N ASN A 53 -13.59 31.93 26.80
CA ASN A 53 -12.90 31.22 25.72
C ASN A 53 -12.94 31.98 24.40
N ASN A 54 -13.38 33.24 24.44
CA ASN A 54 -13.47 34.13 23.30
C ASN A 54 -14.33 33.55 22.16
N GLY A 55 -15.36 32.75 22.46
CA GLY A 55 -16.23 32.22 21.41
C GLY A 55 -17.59 31.70 21.86
N THR A 56 -17.63 30.68 22.72
CA THR A 56 -18.89 30.13 23.26
C THR A 56 -19.21 30.60 24.66
N VAL A 57 -18.20 31.03 25.43
CA VAL A 57 -18.34 31.66 26.74
C VAL A 57 -17.58 32.97 26.72
N VAL A 58 -18.28 34.08 27.01
CA VAL A 58 -17.71 35.42 27.09
C VAL A 58 -17.98 35.97 28.48
N VAL A 59 -16.92 36.33 29.20
CA VAL A 59 -17.01 36.79 30.59
C VAL A 59 -16.91 38.31 30.62
N THR A 60 -17.87 38.96 31.26
CA THR A 60 -17.85 40.41 31.44
C THR A 60 -16.82 40.81 32.49
N ALA A 61 -16.45 42.09 32.52
CA ALA A 61 -15.57 42.62 33.58
C ALA A 61 -16.13 42.41 35.00
N GLY A 62 -17.46 42.34 35.14
CA GLY A 62 -18.15 42.04 36.40
C GLY A 62 -18.30 40.54 36.71
N GLY A 63 -17.77 39.65 35.86
CA GLY A 63 -17.82 38.20 36.05
C GLY A 63 -19.11 37.52 35.56
N ALA A 64 -20.00 38.21 34.84
CA ALA A 64 -21.17 37.58 34.23
C ALA A 64 -20.75 36.74 33.00
N ARG A 65 -21.41 35.60 32.76
CA ARG A 65 -21.08 34.67 31.65
C ARG A 65 -22.18 34.72 30.59
N TRP A 66 -21.84 35.25 29.42
CA TRP A 66 -22.65 35.11 28.21
C TRP A 66 -22.30 33.79 27.54
N LYS A 67 -23.29 32.92 27.32
CA LYS A 67 -23.13 31.64 26.65
C LYS A 67 -23.82 31.63 25.30
N ARG A 68 -23.11 31.16 24.28
CA ARG A 68 -23.62 31.06 22.91
C ARG A 68 -24.76 30.04 22.85
N LEU A 69 -25.87 30.44 22.24
CA LEU A 69 -27.01 29.58 21.96
C LEU A 69 -26.90 29.09 20.50
N ASP A 70 -26.19 27.98 20.29
CA ASP A 70 -26.01 27.41 18.95
C ASP A 70 -25.92 25.88 19.00
N ASN A 71 -26.47 25.23 17.97
CA ASN A 71 -26.45 23.79 17.77
C ASN A 71 -25.30 23.35 16.86
N LYS A 72 -24.62 24.27 16.18
CA LYS A 72 -23.54 23.99 15.23
C LYS A 72 -22.33 24.87 15.51
N LEU A 73 -21.22 24.29 15.98
CA LEU A 73 -20.00 25.06 16.22
C LEU A 73 -19.22 25.32 14.92
N THR A 74 -18.84 26.57 14.68
CA THR A 74 -17.95 26.98 13.57
C THR A 74 -16.67 27.65 14.06
N PHE A 75 -15.66 27.72 13.19
CA PHE A 75 -14.40 28.43 13.49
C PHE A 75 -14.60 29.94 13.69
N ASP A 76 -15.59 30.52 13.00
CA ASP A 76 -15.87 31.95 13.03
C ASP A 76 -16.37 32.40 14.41
N HIS A 77 -17.00 31.49 15.17
CA HIS A 77 -17.42 31.75 16.54
C HIS A 77 -16.26 32.14 17.45
N PHE A 78 -15.04 31.70 17.14
CA PHE A 78 -13.80 32.04 17.85
C PHE A 78 -12.99 33.13 17.14
N GLY A 79 -13.58 33.77 16.11
CA GLY A 79 -12.96 34.87 15.39
C GLY A 79 -12.06 34.46 14.23
N ALA A 80 -12.21 33.25 13.68
CA ALA A 80 -11.61 32.95 12.39
C ALA A 80 -12.20 33.87 11.31
N ASP A 81 -11.42 34.22 10.30
CA ASP A 81 -11.90 35.01 9.16
C ASP A 81 -12.27 34.06 8.01
N PRO A 82 -13.57 33.87 7.70
CA PRO A 82 -14.00 32.97 6.65
C PRO A 82 -13.76 33.51 5.24
N ASN A 83 -13.23 34.74 5.09
CA ASN A 83 -12.89 35.31 3.79
C ASN A 83 -11.40 35.12 3.42
N GLY A 84 -10.60 34.52 4.30
CA GLY A 84 -9.19 34.24 4.05
C GLY A 84 -8.32 35.49 3.93
N THR A 85 -8.80 36.64 4.42
CA THR A 85 -8.07 37.91 4.38
C THR A 85 -7.12 38.03 5.58
N PHE A 86 -7.58 37.61 6.75
CA PHE A 86 -6.82 37.63 7.99
C PHE A 86 -6.46 36.23 8.48
N ALA A 87 -5.30 36.11 9.12
CA ALA A 87 -4.83 34.84 9.67
C ALA A 87 -5.81 34.28 10.70
N SER A 88 -6.08 32.98 10.60
CA SER A 88 -7.09 32.26 11.38
C SER A 88 -6.49 31.15 12.27
N ASP A 89 -5.15 30.97 12.27
CA ASP A 89 -4.47 29.91 13.02
C ASP A 89 -4.86 29.86 14.50
N ALA A 90 -4.87 31.02 15.17
CA ALA A 90 -5.17 31.11 16.60
C ALA A 90 -6.64 30.78 16.91
N ALA A 91 -7.57 31.30 16.09
CA ALA A 91 -8.99 31.04 16.25
C ALA A 91 -9.34 29.56 15.97
N ILE A 92 -8.74 28.97 14.94
CA ILE A 92 -8.90 27.54 14.63
C ILE A 92 -8.35 26.69 15.78
N SER A 93 -7.17 27.01 16.30
CA SER A 93 -6.58 26.29 17.44
C SER A 93 -7.46 26.39 18.69
N ALA A 94 -7.97 27.58 19.01
CA ALA A 94 -8.90 27.78 20.13
C ALA A 94 -10.20 26.98 19.95
N THR A 95 -10.75 26.96 18.74
CA THR A 95 -11.95 26.18 18.41
C THR A 95 -11.72 24.70 18.62
N LEU A 96 -10.62 24.15 18.09
CA LEU A 96 -10.30 22.72 18.20
C LEU A 96 -10.04 22.29 19.65
N ASN A 97 -9.39 23.14 20.45
CA ASN A 97 -9.21 22.91 21.88
C ASN A 97 -10.55 22.83 22.61
N TYR A 98 -11.49 23.71 22.29
CA TYR A 98 -12.83 23.65 22.86
C TYR A 98 -13.59 22.39 22.39
N VAL A 99 -13.56 22.08 21.09
CA VAL A 99 -14.22 20.90 20.49
C VAL A 99 -13.75 19.60 21.12
N ALA A 100 -12.46 19.51 21.49
CA ALA A 100 -11.90 18.35 22.16
C ALA A 100 -12.61 18.01 23.49
N SER A 101 -13.19 19.01 24.17
CA SER A 101 -13.96 18.86 25.41
C SER A 101 -15.41 18.43 25.19
N LEU A 102 -15.93 18.55 23.96
CA LEU A 102 -17.31 18.20 23.64
C LEU A 102 -17.48 16.68 23.48
N LYS A 103 -18.72 16.21 23.69
CA LYS A 103 -19.05 14.79 23.50
C LYS A 103 -19.09 14.38 22.03
N ASN A 104 -19.62 15.23 21.15
CA ASN A 104 -19.74 14.95 19.71
C ASN A 104 -18.46 15.29 18.92
N LYS A 105 -17.58 16.16 19.44
CA LYS A 105 -16.28 16.56 18.86
C LYS A 105 -16.32 16.96 17.37
N VAL A 106 -17.39 17.64 16.94
CA VAL A 106 -17.51 18.12 15.55
C VAL A 106 -17.38 19.64 15.49
N VAL A 107 -16.60 20.13 14.55
CA VAL A 107 -16.56 21.53 14.14
C VAL A 107 -16.86 21.64 12.65
N TYR A 108 -17.57 22.69 12.27
CA TYR A 108 -17.98 22.94 10.91
C TYR A 108 -17.33 24.21 10.35
N ALA A 109 -17.11 24.24 9.05
CA ALA A 109 -16.95 25.49 8.32
C ALA A 109 -18.28 26.27 8.30
N SER A 110 -18.17 27.58 8.25
CA SER A 110 -19.24 28.40 7.68
C SER A 110 -19.35 28.16 6.17
N GLU A 111 -20.49 28.52 5.59
CA GLU A 111 -20.75 28.32 4.17
C GLU A 111 -19.68 29.00 3.31
N ASN A 112 -19.06 28.24 2.40
CA ASN A 112 -17.98 28.67 1.49
C ASN A 112 -16.77 29.32 2.17
N ALA A 113 -16.58 29.09 3.48
CA ALA A 113 -15.53 29.74 4.25
C ALA A 113 -14.12 29.29 3.86
N GLN A 114 -13.23 30.26 3.65
CA GLN A 114 -11.83 30.07 3.38
C GLN A 114 -11.00 30.67 4.51
N TYR A 115 -10.16 29.87 5.15
CA TYR A 115 -9.38 30.30 6.30
C TYR A 115 -7.90 30.40 5.96
N LEU A 116 -7.33 31.59 6.15
CA LEU A 116 -5.90 31.83 5.93
C LEU A 116 -5.07 31.33 7.10
N LEU A 117 -4.06 30.51 6.82
CA LEU A 117 -3.12 29.94 7.77
C LEU A 117 -1.70 30.41 7.46
N THR A 118 -1.05 31.08 8.41
CA THR A 118 0.29 31.68 8.22
C THR A 118 1.28 31.33 9.32
N SER A 119 0.81 30.77 10.45
CA SER A 119 1.68 30.50 11.60
C SER A 119 2.78 29.48 11.28
N ALA A 120 3.98 29.69 11.84
CA ALA A 120 5.10 28.75 11.80
C ALA A 120 4.89 27.51 12.71
N GLN A 121 3.77 27.44 13.43
CA GLN A 121 3.41 26.30 14.28
C GLN A 121 2.33 25.44 13.62
N PRO A 122 2.37 24.10 13.82
CA PRO A 122 1.28 23.22 13.42
C PRO A 122 0.01 23.50 14.21
N ILE A 123 -1.15 23.28 13.58
CA ILE A 123 -2.44 23.25 14.26
C ILE A 123 -2.62 21.85 14.84
N SER A 124 -2.73 21.76 16.17
CA SER A 124 -2.96 20.48 16.85
C SER A 124 -4.43 20.07 16.77
N VAL A 125 -4.69 18.82 16.39
CA VAL A 125 -6.04 18.24 16.32
C VAL A 125 -6.11 17.02 17.23
N ALA A 126 -6.83 17.15 18.34
CA ALA A 126 -6.94 16.09 19.35
C ALA A 126 -7.79 14.90 18.87
N SER A 127 -7.71 13.78 19.59
CA SER A 127 -8.37 12.54 19.19
C SER A 127 -9.89 12.62 19.07
N GLY A 128 -10.40 12.00 18.01
CA GLY A 128 -11.84 11.87 17.75
C GLY A 128 -12.50 13.10 17.17
N ILE A 129 -11.73 14.16 16.83
CA ILE A 129 -12.30 15.38 16.24
C ILE A 129 -12.66 15.16 14.77
N THR A 130 -13.85 15.63 14.40
CA THR A 130 -14.30 15.74 13.01
C THR A 130 -14.33 17.21 12.59
N VAL A 131 -13.59 17.52 11.53
CA VAL A 131 -13.53 18.85 10.90
C VAL A 131 -14.31 18.79 9.59
N LYS A 132 -15.51 19.38 9.58
CA LYS A 132 -16.49 19.33 8.47
C LYS A 132 -16.50 20.60 7.65
N GLY A 133 -16.19 20.52 6.36
CA GLY A 133 -16.38 21.58 5.38
C GLY A 133 -17.67 21.38 4.58
N THR A 134 -17.83 22.14 3.49
CA THR A 134 -19.03 22.11 2.64
C THR A 134 -18.90 21.26 1.39
N ARG A 135 -17.68 20.86 1.00
CA ARG A 135 -17.46 20.15 -0.26
C ARG A 135 -18.03 18.73 -0.21
N CYS A 136 -18.57 18.27 -1.34
CA CYS A 136 -19.03 16.89 -1.51
C CYS A 136 -18.53 16.28 -2.83
N GLY A 137 -18.22 14.98 -2.80
CA GLY A 137 -17.82 14.22 -3.97
C GLY A 137 -16.44 14.59 -4.54
N ILE A 138 -16.13 14.01 -5.71
CA ILE A 138 -14.88 14.23 -6.42
C ILE A 138 -15.09 15.17 -7.61
N ALA A 139 -14.27 16.20 -7.71
CA ALA A 139 -14.19 17.09 -8.86
C ALA A 139 -12.82 17.75 -8.89
N GLN A 140 -12.33 18.11 -10.07
CA GLN A 140 -11.06 18.84 -10.21
C GLN A 140 -11.09 20.22 -9.52
N GLY A 141 -12.26 20.82 -9.29
CA GLY A 141 -12.45 22.13 -8.66
C GLY A 141 -12.99 23.19 -9.65
N PRO A 142 -12.89 24.52 -9.36
CA PRO A 142 -13.33 25.66 -10.21
C PRO A 142 -12.57 25.80 -11.55
N ALA A 143 -12.13 24.67 -12.09
CA ALA A 143 -11.12 24.44 -13.10
C ALA A 143 -11.68 24.23 -14.53
N SER A 144 -13.00 24.39 -14.74
CA SER A 144 -13.61 24.28 -16.08
C SER A 144 -13.24 25.44 -17.01
N LEU A 145 -12.71 26.55 -16.49
CA LEU A 145 -12.14 27.64 -17.30
C LEU A 145 -10.65 27.37 -17.59
N THR A 146 -10.36 26.88 -18.78
CA THR A 146 -9.03 26.41 -19.22
C THR A 146 -7.94 27.49 -19.23
N SER A 147 -8.32 28.77 -19.18
CA SER A 147 -7.43 29.95 -19.23
C SER A 147 -6.65 30.23 -17.94
N ASN A 148 -7.06 29.69 -16.78
CA ASN A 148 -6.49 30.13 -15.50
C ASN A 148 -5.12 29.53 -15.15
N GLY A 149 -4.66 28.45 -15.81
CA GLY A 149 -3.34 27.86 -15.55
C GLY A 149 -2.99 27.74 -14.06
N PRO A 150 -1.73 28.03 -13.65
CA PRO A 150 -1.30 28.06 -12.25
C PRO A 150 -2.05 29.01 -11.31
N ASN A 151 -2.76 30.03 -11.83
CA ASN A 151 -3.50 30.99 -11.00
C ASN A 151 -4.69 30.35 -10.25
N ARG A 152 -4.97 29.07 -10.52
CA ARG A 152 -5.98 28.25 -9.83
C ARG A 152 -5.62 27.92 -8.39
N ALA A 153 -4.36 28.04 -8.00
CA ALA A 153 -3.86 27.56 -6.73
C ALA A 153 -4.58 28.11 -5.49
N GLY A 154 -5.11 29.33 -5.57
CA GLY A 154 -5.88 29.97 -4.51
C GLY A 154 -7.40 29.96 -4.69
N LEU A 155 -7.93 29.35 -5.76
CA LEU A 155 -9.37 29.41 -6.07
C LEU A 155 -10.11 28.22 -5.45
N SER A 156 -11.23 28.47 -4.78
CA SER A 156 -12.17 27.45 -4.31
C SER A 156 -13.57 28.05 -4.28
N ASP A 157 -14.56 27.23 -4.62
CA ASP A 157 -15.98 27.57 -4.41
C ASP A 157 -16.51 26.94 -3.10
N ASP A 158 -15.72 26.04 -2.49
CA ASP A 158 -16.05 25.31 -1.27
C ASP A 158 -15.23 25.80 -0.08
N SER A 159 -15.54 25.29 1.12
CA SER A 159 -14.71 25.47 2.31
C SER A 159 -13.25 25.13 2.06
N GLY A 160 -12.34 26.00 2.51
CA GLY A 160 -10.92 25.82 2.24
C GLY A 160 -9.98 26.34 3.32
N PHE A 161 -8.77 25.80 3.33
CA PHE A 161 -7.63 26.34 4.06
C PHE A 161 -6.65 26.93 3.05
N ILE A 162 -6.42 28.24 3.13
CA ILE A 162 -5.38 28.93 2.36
C ILE A 162 -4.09 28.86 3.18
N ILE A 163 -3.14 28.04 2.76
CA ILE A 163 -1.96 27.68 3.52
C ILE A 163 -0.76 28.47 2.99
N LYS A 164 -0.34 29.46 3.78
CA LYS A 164 0.87 30.29 3.56
C LYS A 164 1.83 30.15 4.74
N LYS A 165 1.91 28.94 5.30
CA LYS A 165 2.86 28.61 6.37
C LYS A 165 4.29 28.58 5.81
N PRO A 166 5.33 28.83 6.63
CA PRO A 166 6.72 28.71 6.19
C PRO A 166 7.08 27.29 5.71
N ALA A 167 8.13 27.17 4.88
CA ALA A 167 8.70 25.88 4.49
C ALA A 167 9.03 25.01 5.72
N GLY A 168 8.92 23.69 5.58
CA GLY A 168 9.11 22.70 6.64
C GLY A 168 7.99 22.61 7.68
N THR A 169 7.01 23.51 7.66
CA THR A 169 5.94 23.53 8.68
C THR A 169 4.85 22.52 8.33
N VAL A 170 4.55 21.60 9.26
CA VAL A 170 3.35 20.74 9.20
C VAL A 170 2.10 21.61 9.39
N CYS A 171 1.07 21.42 8.57
CA CYS A 171 -0.16 22.23 8.70
C CYS A 171 -1.04 21.74 9.85
N PHE A 172 -1.44 20.46 9.82
CA PHE A 172 -2.24 19.82 10.87
C PHE A 172 -1.48 18.65 11.50
N ALA A 173 -1.29 18.72 12.81
CA ALA A 173 -0.71 17.66 13.64
C ALA A 173 -1.84 16.94 14.39
N CYS A 174 -2.25 15.78 13.86
CA CYS A 174 -3.41 15.05 14.33
C CYS A 174 -3.02 13.92 15.28
N ASP A 175 -3.81 13.75 16.34
CA ASP A 175 -3.80 12.54 17.15
C ASP A 175 -4.65 11.43 16.45
N LYS A 176 -5.15 10.44 17.20
CA LYS A 176 -5.90 9.30 16.65
C LYS A 176 -7.36 9.63 16.32
N ASN A 177 -7.93 8.93 15.33
CA ASN A 177 -9.36 8.97 14.97
C ASN A 177 -9.85 10.36 14.52
N VAL A 178 -8.99 11.12 13.81
CA VAL A 178 -9.34 12.43 13.28
C VAL A 178 -9.97 12.29 11.90
N VAL A 179 -10.98 13.11 11.62
CA VAL A 179 -11.70 13.13 10.35
C VAL A 179 -11.65 14.53 9.73
N PHE A 180 -11.18 14.63 8.48
CA PHE A 180 -11.40 15.79 7.63
C PHE A 180 -12.39 15.41 6.53
N ASP A 181 -13.50 16.13 6.44
CA ASP A 181 -14.53 15.86 5.43
C ASP A 181 -14.95 17.16 4.75
N GLY A 182 -14.80 17.24 3.43
CA GLY A 182 -15.35 18.32 2.63
C GLY A 182 -14.49 19.60 2.54
N TRP A 183 -13.17 19.48 2.45
CA TRP A 183 -12.24 20.61 2.44
C TRP A 183 -11.36 20.74 1.20
N SER A 184 -11.04 21.98 0.84
CA SER A 184 -9.93 22.31 -0.07
C SER A 184 -8.69 22.77 0.69
N PHE A 185 -7.53 22.13 0.49
CA PHE A 185 -6.23 22.55 1.04
C PHE A 185 -5.42 23.24 -0.06
N LEU A 186 -5.15 24.54 0.09
CA LEU A 186 -4.65 25.40 -0.98
C LEU A 186 -3.29 25.99 -0.62
N TYR A 187 -2.25 25.72 -1.41
CA TYR A 187 -0.92 26.31 -1.26
C TYR A 187 -0.65 27.32 -2.38
N PRO A 188 -1.17 28.56 -2.31
CA PRO A 188 -1.08 29.53 -3.40
C PRO A 188 0.38 29.91 -3.74
N ASP A 189 1.29 29.85 -2.77
CA ASP A 189 2.66 30.34 -2.92
C ASP A 189 3.66 29.27 -3.42
N GLN A 190 3.19 28.04 -3.68
CA GLN A 190 3.98 26.97 -4.31
C GLN A 190 4.45 27.37 -5.73
N LYS A 191 5.60 26.84 -6.17
CA LYS A 191 6.22 27.19 -7.46
C LYS A 191 5.81 26.24 -8.59
N TYR A 192 4.68 26.52 -9.22
CA TYR A 192 4.10 25.72 -10.32
C TYR A 192 4.80 25.85 -11.68
N THR A 193 5.85 26.64 -11.75
CA THR A 193 6.69 26.86 -12.93
C THR A 193 8.13 26.41 -12.71
N ALA A 194 8.44 25.81 -11.55
CA ALA A 194 9.78 25.35 -11.21
C ALA A 194 10.33 24.41 -12.29
N THR A 195 11.61 24.54 -12.63
CA THR A 195 12.28 23.70 -13.63
C THR A 195 13.25 22.71 -12.99
N GLN A 196 13.49 22.83 -11.68
CA GLN A 196 14.37 21.97 -10.89
C GLN A 196 13.75 21.65 -9.52
N PRO A 197 14.09 20.49 -8.91
CA PRO A 197 13.58 20.06 -7.61
C PRO A 197 13.68 21.11 -6.49
N GLU A 198 14.80 21.82 -6.41
CA GLU A 198 15.09 22.86 -5.41
C GLU A 198 14.24 24.13 -5.57
N GLY A 199 13.57 24.28 -6.72
CA GLY A 199 12.68 25.42 -6.97
C GLY A 199 11.33 25.33 -6.26
N PHE A 200 10.93 24.15 -5.78
CA PHE A 200 9.67 23.99 -5.04
C PHE A 200 9.79 24.47 -3.60
N VAL A 201 8.70 25.03 -3.08
CA VAL A 201 8.60 25.30 -1.64
C VAL A 201 8.40 23.96 -0.94
N GLN A 202 9.37 23.57 -0.12
CA GLN A 202 9.36 22.32 0.64
C GLN A 202 8.59 22.50 1.94
N TYR A 203 7.25 22.56 1.85
CA TYR A 203 6.38 22.56 3.03
C TYR A 203 6.51 21.23 3.82
N GLY A 204 6.13 21.25 5.10
CA GLY A 204 5.88 20.00 5.82
C GLY A 204 4.61 19.32 5.28
N ALA A 205 4.32 18.12 5.77
CA ALA A 205 3.09 17.42 5.42
C ALA A 205 1.86 18.26 5.78
N THR A 206 0.86 18.25 4.89
CA THR A 206 -0.40 18.97 5.15
C THR A 206 -1.11 18.37 6.36
N ILE A 207 -1.17 17.04 6.44
CA ILE A 207 -1.76 16.32 7.57
C ILE A 207 -0.77 15.26 8.03
N THR A 208 -0.37 15.34 9.30
CA THR A 208 0.28 14.23 10.00
C THR A 208 -0.71 13.61 10.97
N ALA A 209 -0.69 12.29 11.14
CA ALA A 209 -1.56 11.62 12.10
C ALA A 209 -0.81 10.55 12.90
N ALA A 210 -0.92 10.59 14.23
CA ALA A 210 -0.34 9.61 15.14
C ALA A 210 -1.14 8.30 15.25
N GLY A 211 -2.33 8.25 14.66
CA GLY A 211 -3.16 7.05 14.52
C GLY A 211 -4.16 7.19 13.37
N ALA A 212 -5.25 6.41 13.43
CA ALA A 212 -6.26 6.36 12.38
C ALA A 212 -6.68 7.75 11.88
N LEU A 213 -6.60 7.96 10.57
CA LEU A 213 -6.99 9.19 9.89
C LEU A 213 -8.04 8.87 8.83
N SER A 214 -9.10 9.68 8.78
CA SER A 214 -10.03 9.70 7.65
C SER A 214 -9.99 11.04 6.94
N VAL A 215 -9.78 11.03 5.63
CA VAL A 215 -9.89 12.22 4.77
C VAL A 215 -10.87 11.91 3.65
N ALA A 216 -11.96 12.67 3.58
CA ALA A 216 -13.05 12.42 2.64
C ALA A 216 -13.49 13.70 1.91
N ASN A 217 -13.92 13.57 0.65
CA ASN A 217 -14.50 14.66 -0.13
C ASN A 217 -13.60 15.90 -0.22
N CYS A 218 -12.29 15.67 -0.25
CA CYS A 218 -11.29 16.73 -0.15
C CYS A 218 -10.63 17.04 -1.50
N ARG A 219 -10.07 18.24 -1.60
CA ARG A 219 -9.17 18.63 -2.67
C ARG A 219 -7.88 19.18 -2.08
N TYR A 220 -6.74 18.95 -2.70
CA TYR A 220 -5.48 19.59 -2.28
C TYR A 220 -4.67 20.08 -3.47
N VAL A 221 -4.05 21.24 -3.32
CA VAL A 221 -3.42 21.98 -4.41
C VAL A 221 -2.05 22.50 -3.96
N GLY A 222 -0.98 21.96 -4.53
CA GLY A 222 0.38 22.48 -4.35
C GLY A 222 1.06 22.12 -3.03
N ALA A 223 0.52 21.14 -2.30
CA ALA A 223 1.20 20.55 -1.16
C ALA A 223 2.60 20.07 -1.56
N TYR A 224 3.58 20.12 -0.67
CA TYR A 224 4.84 19.42 -0.91
C TYR A 224 4.69 17.94 -0.57
N ASP A 225 4.20 17.66 0.64
CA ASP A 225 3.64 16.39 1.06
C ASP A 225 2.19 16.60 1.52
N PHE A 226 1.27 15.70 1.15
CA PHE A 226 -0.13 15.85 1.55
C PHE A 226 -0.41 15.11 2.87
N VAL A 227 -0.40 13.77 2.88
CA VAL A 227 -0.70 12.98 4.08
C VAL A 227 0.51 12.16 4.51
N GLU A 228 0.79 12.18 5.81
CA GLU A 228 1.69 11.26 6.50
C GLU A 228 0.97 10.66 7.72
N ALA A 229 0.51 9.41 7.62
CA ALA A 229 -0.32 8.75 8.63
C ALA A 229 0.21 7.38 9.03
N ARG A 230 -0.07 7.00 10.28
CA ARG A 230 0.25 5.69 10.88
C ARG A 230 -0.94 5.18 11.69
N GLY A 231 -0.77 4.05 12.39
CA GLY A 231 -1.81 3.50 13.26
C GLY A 231 -2.78 2.58 12.53
N GLU A 232 -4.06 2.59 12.88
CA GLU A 232 -4.99 1.55 12.43
C GLU A 232 -6.02 2.07 11.43
N ALA A 233 -6.29 1.30 10.37
CA ALA A 233 -7.45 1.48 9.49
C ALA A 233 -7.68 2.89 8.89
N ASN A 234 -6.64 3.50 8.31
CA ASN A 234 -6.77 4.79 7.62
C ASN A 234 -7.74 4.73 6.42
N ASN A 235 -8.48 5.82 6.18
CA ASN A 235 -9.49 5.90 5.11
C ASN A 235 -9.35 7.19 4.28
N PHE A 236 -9.27 7.03 2.96
CA PHE A 236 -9.14 8.13 2.01
C PHE A 236 -10.17 7.97 0.90
N GLU A 237 -11.09 8.95 0.78
CA GLU A 237 -12.25 8.81 -0.10
C GLU A 237 -12.59 10.07 -0.88
N ASN A 238 -12.88 9.94 -2.18
CA ASN A 238 -13.35 11.04 -3.04
C ASN A 238 -12.40 12.24 -3.01
N ILE A 239 -11.11 11.99 -3.27
CA ILE A 239 -10.06 13.01 -3.17
C ILE A 239 -9.48 13.31 -4.55
N TYR A 240 -9.30 14.59 -4.87
CA TYR A 240 -8.57 15.03 -6.06
C TYR A 240 -7.45 16.00 -5.66
N GLY A 241 -6.22 15.76 -6.08
CA GLY A 241 -5.15 16.72 -5.81
C GLY A 241 -3.80 16.32 -6.34
N TRP A 242 -2.78 17.11 -5.98
CA TRP A 242 -1.40 16.82 -6.34
C TRP A 242 -0.44 17.45 -5.34
N ALA A 243 0.42 16.61 -4.78
CA ALA A 243 1.57 17.01 -3.99
C ALA A 243 2.83 16.98 -4.88
N VAL A 244 3.84 17.80 -4.58
CA VAL A 244 5.09 17.81 -5.33
C VAL A 244 5.87 16.51 -5.10
N ARG A 245 6.07 16.12 -3.84
CA ARG A 245 6.84 14.95 -3.44
C ARG A 245 5.93 13.76 -3.20
N CYS A 246 5.28 13.66 -2.03
CA CYS A 246 4.46 12.50 -1.68
C CYS A 246 3.01 12.85 -1.36
N ASP A 247 2.06 12.22 -2.03
CA ASP A 247 0.64 12.46 -1.75
C ASP A 247 0.19 11.70 -0.50
N TYR A 248 0.50 10.41 -0.43
CA TYR A 248 0.13 9.58 0.72
C TYR A 248 1.31 8.74 1.17
N ARG A 249 1.84 9.04 2.35
CA ARG A 249 2.74 8.17 3.09
C ARG A 249 1.97 7.52 4.23
N ILE A 250 1.72 6.22 4.10
CA ILE A 250 1.14 5.39 5.15
C ILE A 250 2.24 4.51 5.69
N TYR A 251 2.58 4.66 6.97
CA TYR A 251 3.70 3.92 7.55
C TYR A 251 3.37 3.35 8.92
N GLU A 252 3.97 2.20 9.27
CA GLU A 252 3.73 1.52 10.54
C GLU A 252 2.23 1.40 10.86
N SER A 253 1.48 1.02 9.81
CA SER A 253 0.03 0.93 9.84
C SER A 253 -0.39 -0.50 10.12
N ARG A 254 -1.21 -0.67 11.16
CA ARG A 254 -1.85 -1.92 11.54
C ARG A 254 -3.25 -1.97 10.89
N ASP A 255 -3.78 -3.15 10.67
CA ASP A 255 -5.10 -3.35 10.04
C ASP A 255 -5.22 -2.76 8.61
N ILE A 256 -6.45 -2.71 8.11
CA ILE A 256 -6.75 -2.47 6.70
C ILE A 256 -6.90 -0.98 6.40
N ASN A 257 -5.97 -0.43 5.62
CA ASN A 257 -6.07 0.91 5.03
C ASN A 257 -6.96 0.88 3.78
N ARG A 258 -7.65 1.99 3.47
CA ARG A 258 -8.58 2.10 2.33
C ARG A 258 -8.35 3.38 1.54
N PHE A 259 -8.24 3.24 0.23
CA PHE A 259 -8.26 4.31 -0.75
C PHE A 259 -9.39 4.04 -1.75
N THR A 260 -10.37 4.93 -1.82
CA THR A 260 -11.53 4.78 -2.70
C THR A 260 -11.73 6.07 -3.49
N ASN A 261 -11.69 6.01 -4.82
CA ASN A 261 -11.91 7.17 -5.67
C ASN A 261 -10.91 8.32 -5.37
N VAL A 262 -9.61 8.02 -5.48
CA VAL A 262 -8.52 8.96 -5.17
C VAL A 262 -7.72 9.27 -6.43
N HIS A 263 -7.69 10.55 -6.82
CA HIS A 263 -7.04 11.05 -8.02
C HIS A 263 -5.85 11.95 -7.70
N VAL A 264 -4.64 11.45 -7.96
CA VAL A 264 -3.40 12.21 -7.89
C VAL A 264 -3.11 12.78 -9.28
N ASN A 265 -3.43 14.06 -9.50
CA ASN A 265 -3.27 14.70 -10.80
C ASN A 265 -2.90 16.17 -10.69
N ALA A 266 -1.72 16.52 -11.21
CA ALA A 266 -1.22 17.89 -11.29
C ALA A 266 -2.19 18.86 -12.00
N ASN A 267 -3.10 18.36 -12.85
CA ASN A 267 -4.15 19.16 -13.47
C ASN A 267 -5.07 19.88 -12.47
N VAL A 268 -5.09 19.49 -11.19
CA VAL A 268 -5.75 20.28 -10.14
C VAL A 268 -5.28 21.74 -10.14
N VAL A 269 -4.02 21.98 -10.52
CA VAL A 269 -3.41 23.32 -10.64
C VAL A 269 -2.86 23.63 -12.03
N ARG A 270 -2.75 22.64 -12.91
CA ARG A 270 -2.16 22.78 -14.26
C ARG A 270 -0.81 23.49 -14.22
N PRO A 271 0.19 22.92 -13.52
CA PRO A 271 1.54 23.48 -13.53
C PRO A 271 2.13 23.34 -14.93
N THR A 272 3.27 24.00 -15.17
CA THR A 272 4.00 23.79 -16.44
C THR A 272 4.51 22.35 -16.53
N GLU A 273 4.70 21.86 -17.75
CA GLU A 273 5.30 20.53 -17.96
C GLU A 273 6.69 20.40 -17.33
N ASN A 274 7.46 21.50 -17.30
CA ASN A 274 8.75 21.53 -16.62
C ASN A 274 8.62 21.30 -15.11
N ALA A 275 7.56 21.83 -14.47
CA ALA A 275 7.30 21.59 -13.06
C ALA A 275 6.87 20.15 -12.79
N VAL A 276 6.09 19.53 -13.67
CA VAL A 276 5.81 18.09 -13.55
C VAL A 276 7.11 17.29 -13.63
N SER A 277 7.96 17.53 -14.64
CA SER A 277 9.25 16.86 -14.77
C SER A 277 10.18 17.08 -13.57
N ALA A 278 10.27 18.32 -13.07
CA ALA A 278 11.07 18.66 -11.90
C ALA A 278 10.56 17.94 -10.63
N SER A 279 9.23 17.81 -10.45
CA SER A 279 8.64 17.12 -9.30
C SER A 279 8.95 15.63 -9.26
N ILE A 280 9.18 15.01 -10.43
CA ILE A 280 9.55 13.60 -10.55
C ILE A 280 11.01 13.37 -10.11
N ALA A 281 11.89 14.34 -10.35
CA ALA A 281 13.28 14.29 -9.90
C ALA A 281 13.44 14.54 -8.38
N VAL A 282 12.39 14.98 -7.68
CA VAL A 282 12.41 15.12 -6.21
C VAL A 282 12.58 13.74 -5.56
N ALA A 283 13.54 13.63 -4.65
CA ALA A 283 13.77 12.41 -3.89
C ALA A 283 12.50 12.02 -3.09
N GLY A 284 12.02 10.79 -3.30
CA GLY A 284 10.78 10.31 -2.69
C GLY A 284 9.49 10.73 -3.42
N SER A 285 9.57 11.22 -4.66
CA SER A 285 8.40 11.50 -5.50
C SER A 285 7.53 10.24 -5.67
N CYS A 286 6.36 10.21 -5.05
CA CYS A 286 5.51 9.02 -5.02
C CYS A 286 4.03 9.39 -4.79
N ALA A 287 3.10 8.76 -5.51
CA ALA A 287 1.68 8.96 -5.21
C ALA A 287 1.31 8.24 -3.90
N PHE A 288 1.63 6.95 -3.78
CA PHE A 288 1.29 6.14 -2.61
C PHE A 288 2.52 5.40 -2.10
N ASN A 289 3.02 5.80 -0.94
CA ASN A 289 4.13 5.16 -0.24
C ASN A 289 3.60 4.42 1.00
N LEU A 290 3.53 3.09 0.90
CA LEU A 290 3.02 2.18 1.92
C LEU A 290 4.21 1.46 2.58
N ASP A 291 4.60 1.87 3.78
CA ASP A 291 5.85 1.43 4.42
C ASP A 291 5.58 0.72 5.75
N ARG A 292 5.88 -0.58 5.88
CA ARG A 292 5.53 -1.37 7.08
C ARG A 292 4.03 -1.27 7.40
N HIS A 293 3.19 -1.75 6.49
CA HIS A 293 1.72 -1.76 6.64
C HIS A 293 1.16 -3.18 6.61
N ASP A 294 -0.02 -3.43 7.19
CA ASP A 294 -0.68 -4.74 7.12
C ASP A 294 -1.37 -4.99 5.77
N ASN A 295 -2.58 -4.48 5.57
CA ASN A 295 -3.28 -4.63 4.29
C ASN A 295 -3.75 -3.26 3.80
N THR A 296 -3.70 -3.04 2.49
CA THR A 296 -4.21 -1.82 1.88
C THR A 296 -5.12 -2.15 0.71
N PHE A 297 -6.36 -1.66 0.75
CA PHE A 297 -7.32 -1.76 -0.34
C PHE A 297 -7.37 -0.45 -1.12
N MET A 298 -7.23 -0.54 -2.45
CA MET A 298 -7.21 0.60 -3.35
C MET A 298 -8.14 0.34 -4.52
N VAL A 299 -9.18 1.16 -4.66
CA VAL A 299 -10.19 1.03 -5.72
C VAL A 299 -10.45 2.38 -6.37
N ASN A 300 -10.50 2.42 -7.70
CA ASN A 300 -10.73 3.66 -8.46
C ASN A 300 -9.65 4.70 -8.16
N VAL A 301 -8.38 4.32 -8.30
CA VAL A 301 -7.24 5.21 -8.01
C VAL A 301 -6.52 5.63 -9.28
N PHE A 302 -6.15 6.90 -9.34
CA PHE A 302 -5.47 7.50 -10.50
C PHE A 302 -4.18 8.21 -10.07
N SER A 303 -3.15 8.13 -10.90
CA SER A 303 -1.97 8.98 -10.80
C SER A 303 -1.56 9.53 -12.16
N TYR A 304 -1.08 10.77 -12.18
CA TYR A 304 -0.37 11.36 -13.30
C TYR A 304 0.97 11.95 -12.87
N GLY A 305 2.04 11.68 -13.62
CA GLY A 305 3.29 12.43 -13.53
C GLY A 305 4.01 12.28 -12.19
N LYS A 306 4.13 11.04 -11.68
CA LYS A 306 4.95 10.72 -10.49
C LYS A 306 6.09 9.78 -10.83
N LYS A 307 7.19 9.90 -10.08
CA LYS A 307 8.31 8.96 -10.22
C LYS A 307 7.88 7.54 -9.91
N THR A 308 7.17 7.33 -8.81
CA THR A 308 6.59 6.02 -8.47
C THR A 308 5.10 6.18 -8.21
N PHE A 309 4.26 5.37 -8.88
CA PHE A 309 2.83 5.36 -8.58
C PHE A 309 2.57 4.73 -7.21
N ILE A 310 2.94 3.48 -6.99
CA ILE A 310 2.82 2.83 -5.68
C ILE A 310 4.18 2.27 -5.26
N LYS A 311 4.59 2.57 -4.04
CA LYS A 311 5.67 1.89 -3.34
C LYS A 311 5.08 1.14 -2.17
N THR A 312 5.36 -0.15 -2.05
CA THR A 312 4.95 -0.98 -0.91
C THR A 312 6.17 -1.68 -0.32
N THR A 313 6.36 -1.57 0.99
CA THR A 313 7.52 -2.11 1.68
C THR A 313 7.09 -2.92 2.91
N THR A 314 7.51 -4.19 2.97
CA THR A 314 7.40 -5.04 4.18
C THR A 314 8.76 -5.56 4.58
N GLN A 315 9.19 -5.15 5.78
CA GLN A 315 10.46 -5.56 6.36
C GLN A 315 10.14 -6.45 7.57
N GLY A 316 10.28 -7.76 7.41
CA GLY A 316 10.05 -8.76 8.47
C GLY A 316 8.61 -9.28 8.61
N THR A 317 8.34 -10.00 9.71
CA THR A 317 7.07 -10.74 9.94
C THR A 317 6.01 -9.96 10.71
N SER A 318 6.31 -8.74 11.19
CA SER A 318 5.39 -7.98 12.04
C SER A 318 4.25 -7.30 11.28
N TYR A 319 4.40 -7.16 9.96
CA TYR A 319 3.44 -6.53 9.05
C TYR A 319 3.24 -7.43 7.83
N LEU A 320 1.98 -7.66 7.44
CA LEU A 320 1.68 -8.54 6.31
C LEU A 320 2.06 -7.92 4.95
N GLY A 321 1.83 -6.61 4.79
CA GLY A 321 1.85 -5.78 3.57
C GLY A 321 1.17 -6.34 2.35
N GLY A 322 -0.04 -6.89 2.53
CA GLY A 322 -0.96 -7.14 1.45
C GLY A 322 -1.37 -5.84 0.74
N LEU A 323 -1.54 -5.92 -0.57
CA LEU A 323 -2.04 -4.83 -1.40
C LEU A 323 -3.11 -5.39 -2.33
N SER A 324 -4.33 -4.85 -2.27
CA SER A 324 -5.40 -5.17 -3.21
C SER A 324 -5.75 -3.92 -4.01
N LEU A 325 -5.22 -3.85 -5.23
CA LEU A 325 -5.41 -2.75 -6.17
C LEU A 325 -6.38 -3.17 -7.27
N SER A 326 -7.45 -2.40 -7.47
CA SER A 326 -8.43 -2.62 -8.53
C SER A 326 -8.88 -1.32 -9.18
N ASN A 327 -9.23 -1.35 -10.47
CA ASN A 327 -9.76 -0.20 -11.21
C ASN A 327 -8.81 1.00 -11.10
N PHE A 328 -7.60 0.86 -11.63
CA PHE A 328 -6.58 1.89 -11.53
C PHE A 328 -6.09 2.40 -12.87
N MET A 329 -5.60 3.64 -12.89
CA MET A 329 -4.87 4.19 -14.03
C MET A 329 -3.65 4.96 -13.53
N ALA A 330 -2.48 4.55 -13.99
CA ALA A 330 -1.23 5.28 -13.80
C ALA A 330 -0.82 5.87 -15.15
N ASP A 331 -1.19 7.13 -15.37
CA ASP A 331 -0.97 7.86 -16.61
C ASP A 331 0.38 8.59 -16.57
N ARG A 332 1.32 8.15 -17.42
CA ARG A 332 2.65 8.77 -17.54
C ARG A 332 3.34 8.84 -16.18
N ASN A 333 3.65 7.68 -15.62
CA ASN A 333 4.48 7.54 -14.42
C ASN A 333 5.87 7.00 -14.80
N GLY A 334 6.85 7.14 -13.90
CA GLY A 334 8.16 6.51 -14.07
C GLY A 334 8.11 5.02 -13.80
N THR A 335 7.91 4.64 -12.53
CA THR A 335 7.69 3.29 -12.04
C THR A 335 6.20 3.10 -11.68
N GLY A 336 5.61 2.00 -12.12
CA GLY A 336 4.25 1.61 -11.76
C GLY A 336 4.17 1.22 -10.29
N ILE A 337 4.63 0.03 -9.95
CA ILE A 337 4.57 -0.51 -8.60
C ILE A 337 5.94 -1.04 -8.20
N ASP A 338 6.43 -0.53 -7.08
CA ASP A 338 7.69 -0.91 -6.43
C ASP A 338 7.35 -1.73 -5.20
N ILE A 339 7.64 -3.03 -5.25
CA ILE A 339 7.33 -4.01 -4.20
C ILE A 339 8.65 -4.43 -3.56
N ASP A 340 8.84 -4.04 -2.31
CA ASP A 340 9.98 -4.47 -1.49
C ASP A 340 9.46 -5.27 -0.29
N SER A 341 9.19 -6.55 -0.52
CA SER A 341 8.44 -7.37 0.42
C SER A 341 9.13 -8.70 0.73
N ASP A 342 9.50 -8.90 2.00
CA ASP A 342 9.88 -10.22 2.55
C ASP A 342 8.80 -10.83 3.45
N SER A 343 7.58 -10.92 2.94
CA SER A 343 6.44 -11.51 3.65
C SER A 343 5.62 -12.41 2.73
N SER A 344 4.74 -13.24 3.29
CA SER A 344 3.71 -13.97 2.54
C SER A 344 2.55 -13.05 2.12
N ALA A 345 2.83 -11.78 1.79
CA ALA A 345 1.86 -10.77 1.42
C ALA A 345 1.00 -11.26 0.25
N ASN A 346 -0.32 -11.14 0.37
CA ASN A 346 -1.20 -11.36 -0.77
C ASN A 346 -1.31 -10.05 -1.57
N ILE A 347 -0.53 -9.93 -2.64
CA ILE A 347 -0.56 -8.77 -3.54
C ILE A 347 -1.41 -9.10 -4.77
N GLN A 348 -2.46 -8.30 -4.99
CA GLN A 348 -3.40 -8.45 -6.09
C GLN A 348 -3.52 -7.12 -6.84
N ILE A 349 -3.29 -7.17 -8.15
CA ILE A 349 -3.34 -6.02 -9.05
C ILE A 349 -4.31 -6.36 -10.18
N ALA A 350 -5.43 -5.64 -10.28
CA ALA A 350 -6.50 -5.99 -11.19
C ALA A 350 -7.11 -4.80 -11.93
N ASN A 351 -7.63 -5.06 -13.13
CA ASN A 351 -8.51 -4.17 -13.89
C ASN A 351 -7.93 -2.75 -14.03
N GLY A 352 -6.78 -2.61 -14.66
CA GLY A 352 -6.14 -1.30 -14.75
C GLY A 352 -5.24 -1.11 -15.94
N SER A 353 -4.71 0.11 -16.04
CA SER A 353 -3.76 0.46 -17.08
C SER A 353 -2.61 1.30 -16.53
N TYR A 354 -1.45 1.09 -17.13
CA TYR A 354 -0.22 1.80 -16.77
C TYR A 354 0.49 2.27 -18.03
N ILE A 355 0.91 3.53 -18.03
CA ILE A 355 1.70 4.16 -19.10
C ILE A 355 3.03 4.62 -18.50
N ASN A 356 4.13 4.02 -18.98
CA ASN A 356 5.48 4.49 -18.69
C ASN A 356 5.83 5.68 -19.61
N ASP A 357 6.24 6.83 -19.06
CA ASP A 357 6.60 8.02 -19.83
C ASP A 357 7.86 8.71 -19.29
N TYR A 358 7.82 9.14 -18.03
CA TYR A 358 8.94 9.80 -17.35
C TYR A 358 9.96 8.76 -16.89
N GLY A 359 10.48 8.03 -17.86
CA GLY A 359 11.28 6.83 -17.70
C GLY A 359 12.31 6.95 -16.60
N ASP A 360 12.27 5.97 -15.70
CA ASP A 360 13.31 5.67 -14.75
C ASP A 360 14.09 4.48 -15.33
N ALA A 361 15.40 4.62 -15.56
CA ALA A 361 16.24 3.57 -16.15
C ALA A 361 16.25 2.29 -15.28
N VAL A 362 15.95 2.45 -13.99
CA VAL A 362 15.79 1.36 -13.02
C VAL A 362 14.32 1.00 -12.75
N GLY A 363 13.38 1.75 -13.34
CA GLY A 363 11.93 1.60 -13.17
C GLY A 363 11.31 0.55 -14.08
N GLY A 364 9.99 0.60 -14.24
CA GLY A 364 9.21 -0.39 -15.00
C GLY A 364 7.76 -0.40 -14.52
N PHE A 365 6.94 -1.29 -15.08
CA PHE A 365 5.61 -1.54 -14.50
C PHE A 365 5.76 -2.14 -13.09
N LEU A 366 6.60 -3.17 -12.94
CA LEU A 366 6.95 -3.76 -11.65
C LEU A 366 8.44 -3.68 -11.38
N VAL A 367 8.78 -3.24 -10.19
CA VAL A 367 10.11 -3.44 -9.60
C VAL A 367 9.93 -4.28 -8.34
N LEU A 368 10.66 -5.39 -8.27
CA LEU A 368 10.52 -6.40 -7.23
C LEU A 368 11.84 -6.50 -6.47
N ARG A 369 11.77 -6.29 -5.16
CA ARG A 369 12.93 -6.18 -4.26
C ARG A 369 12.72 -6.96 -2.98
N LYS A 370 13.82 -7.31 -2.35
CA LYS A 370 13.87 -7.92 -1.02
C LYS A 370 15.08 -7.36 -0.28
N THR A 371 15.02 -6.10 0.13
CA THR A 371 16.19 -5.37 0.63
C THR A 371 16.63 -5.78 2.02
N THR A 372 15.74 -6.37 2.83
CA THR A 372 16.01 -6.71 4.24
C THR A 372 16.18 -8.21 4.53
N GLY A 373 15.71 -9.09 3.64
CA GLY A 373 15.80 -10.54 3.80
C GLY A 373 15.15 -11.28 2.63
N GLN A 374 15.49 -12.56 2.44
CA GLN A 374 14.97 -13.42 1.35
C GLN A 374 14.29 -14.68 1.89
N SER A 375 13.63 -14.57 3.04
CA SER A 375 13.18 -15.74 3.81
C SER A 375 11.83 -16.26 3.34
N ASN A 376 11.00 -15.40 2.74
CA ASN A 376 9.61 -15.72 2.39
C ASN A 376 9.38 -15.69 0.88
N ILE A 377 8.40 -16.49 0.43
CA ILE A 377 7.86 -16.37 -0.93
C ILE A 377 6.77 -15.31 -0.95
N THR A 378 6.89 -14.32 -1.82
CA THR A 378 5.90 -13.24 -1.96
C THR A 378 5.03 -13.48 -3.21
N PRO A 379 3.74 -13.87 -3.05
CA PRO A 379 2.84 -14.06 -4.17
C PRO A 379 2.28 -12.72 -4.69
N VAL A 380 2.31 -12.56 -6.01
CA VAL A 380 1.77 -11.39 -6.74
C VAL A 380 0.86 -11.89 -7.86
N GLN A 381 -0.42 -11.50 -7.82
CA GLN A 381 -1.38 -11.80 -8.87
C GLN A 381 -1.70 -10.54 -9.68
N ILE A 382 -1.67 -10.66 -11.01
CA ILE A 382 -1.92 -9.59 -11.96
C ILE A 382 -2.99 -10.06 -12.94
N SER A 383 -4.12 -9.35 -13.00
CA SER A 383 -5.25 -9.77 -13.83
C SER A 383 -5.95 -8.63 -14.55
N ASN A 384 -6.22 -8.78 -15.86
CA ASN A 384 -6.89 -7.76 -16.67
C ASN A 384 -6.17 -6.40 -16.63
N VAL A 385 -4.85 -6.41 -16.84
CA VAL A 385 -4.04 -5.19 -16.77
C VAL A 385 -3.33 -4.95 -18.10
N ASN A 386 -3.35 -3.71 -18.55
CA ASN A 386 -2.68 -3.26 -19.77
C ASN A 386 -1.48 -2.38 -19.43
N PHE A 387 -0.31 -2.74 -19.93
CA PHE A 387 0.89 -1.92 -19.85
C PHE A 387 1.09 -1.23 -21.20
N ALA A 388 1.57 0.00 -21.17
CA ALA A 388 1.95 0.76 -22.35
C ALA A 388 3.17 1.64 -22.06
N THR A 389 3.83 2.06 -23.14
CA THR A 389 4.86 3.10 -23.14
C THR A 389 4.31 4.31 -23.87
N ALA A 390 4.57 5.51 -23.38
CA ALA A 390 4.15 6.74 -24.04
C ALA A 390 4.85 6.90 -25.40
N ASN A 391 4.15 7.54 -26.35
CA ASN A 391 4.74 7.97 -27.61
C ASN A 391 5.69 9.15 -27.35
N GLY A 392 7.00 8.93 -27.52
CA GLY A 392 8.02 9.94 -27.20
C GLY A 392 8.20 10.11 -25.69
N PRO A 393 8.74 9.10 -24.99
CA PRO A 393 8.91 9.15 -23.54
C PRO A 393 9.78 10.34 -23.12
N LYS A 394 9.35 11.03 -22.07
CA LYS A 394 10.07 12.21 -21.55
C LYS A 394 11.33 11.85 -20.75
N GLY A 395 11.45 10.61 -20.29
CA GLY A 395 12.63 10.10 -19.58
C GLY A 395 13.21 8.84 -20.23
N SER A 396 14.32 8.35 -19.67
CA SER A 396 14.94 7.10 -20.13
C SER A 396 14.08 5.91 -19.73
N LEU A 397 13.43 5.27 -20.72
CA LEU A 397 12.65 4.07 -20.45
C LEU A 397 13.52 2.97 -19.83
N SER A 398 12.95 2.28 -18.85
CA SER A 398 13.57 1.07 -18.33
C SER A 398 13.75 0.03 -19.44
N PRO A 399 14.85 -0.74 -19.40
CA PRO A 399 15.05 -1.83 -20.34
C PRO A 399 14.01 -2.95 -20.22
N GLN A 400 13.27 -3.00 -19.11
CA GLN A 400 12.38 -4.10 -18.75
C GLN A 400 11.04 -3.59 -18.18
N ALA A 401 9.94 -4.27 -18.53
CA ALA A 401 8.63 -4.00 -17.94
C ALA A 401 8.54 -4.49 -16.49
N ILE A 402 9.18 -5.63 -16.21
CA ILE A 402 9.21 -6.27 -14.90
C ILE A 402 10.68 -6.48 -14.56
N ARG A 403 11.10 -5.92 -13.43
CA ARG A 403 12.46 -5.99 -12.95
C ARG A 403 12.52 -6.69 -11.60
N PHE A 404 13.40 -7.67 -11.50
CA PHE A 404 13.78 -8.30 -10.24
C PHE A 404 15.17 -7.77 -9.88
N GLU A 405 15.29 -7.02 -8.79
CA GLU A 405 16.57 -6.46 -8.35
C GLU A 405 17.39 -7.44 -7.48
N ALA A 406 16.77 -8.53 -7.02
CA ALA A 406 17.43 -9.60 -6.30
C ALA A 406 16.87 -10.98 -6.73
N ASN A 407 17.65 -12.04 -6.55
CA ASN A 407 17.33 -13.44 -6.82
C ASN A 407 16.32 -14.01 -5.81
N ALA A 408 15.14 -13.41 -5.66
CA ALA A 408 14.50 -13.40 -4.35
C ALA A 408 13.00 -13.76 -4.36
N GLY A 409 12.68 -15.04 -4.54
CA GLY A 409 11.46 -15.67 -3.99
C GLY A 409 10.11 -15.05 -4.36
N TYR A 410 9.97 -14.36 -5.50
CA TYR A 410 8.67 -13.86 -5.94
C TYR A 410 7.91 -14.89 -6.77
N GLN A 411 6.59 -14.95 -6.59
CA GLN A 411 5.71 -15.77 -7.41
C GLN A 411 4.67 -14.90 -8.13
N LEU A 412 4.89 -14.68 -9.43
CA LEU A 412 4.01 -13.86 -10.27
C LEU A 412 3.03 -14.73 -11.05
N SER A 413 1.74 -14.41 -10.95
CA SER A 413 0.66 -15.05 -11.69
C SER A 413 -0.08 -14.05 -12.56
N PHE A 414 -0.10 -14.30 -13.87
CA PHE A 414 -0.77 -13.44 -14.86
C PHE A 414 -2.06 -14.06 -15.35
N SER A 415 -3.09 -13.23 -15.54
CA SER A 415 -4.33 -13.60 -16.21
C SER A 415 -4.80 -12.47 -17.09
N ASN A 416 -4.91 -12.67 -18.40
CA ASN A 416 -5.39 -11.64 -19.33
C ASN A 416 -4.61 -10.31 -19.18
N THR A 417 -3.28 -10.39 -19.19
CA THR A 417 -2.39 -9.23 -19.08
C THR A 417 -1.75 -8.94 -20.44
N VAL A 418 -1.64 -7.66 -20.80
CA VAL A 418 -1.12 -7.22 -22.10
C VAL A 418 0.01 -6.22 -21.88
N MET A 419 1.11 -6.35 -22.63
CA MET A 419 2.20 -5.38 -22.63
C MET A 419 2.82 -5.17 -24.03
N PRO A 420 3.39 -4.00 -24.34
CA PRO A 420 4.17 -3.79 -25.55
C PRO A 420 5.50 -4.57 -25.48
N MET A 421 6.16 -4.68 -26.63
CA MET A 421 7.54 -5.18 -26.67
C MET A 421 8.46 -4.19 -25.95
N TRP A 422 9.23 -4.69 -24.99
CA TRP A 422 10.21 -3.88 -24.26
C TRP A 422 11.60 -3.98 -24.89
N THR A 423 12.47 -3.02 -24.59
CA THR A 423 13.72 -2.79 -25.34
C THR A 423 14.71 -3.95 -25.28
N ASN A 424 14.66 -4.83 -24.26
CA ASN A 424 15.47 -6.04 -24.21
C ASN A 424 14.71 -7.33 -24.62
N GLY A 425 13.40 -7.26 -24.86
CA GLY A 425 12.56 -8.39 -25.26
C GLY A 425 12.48 -9.56 -24.27
N SER A 426 13.02 -9.43 -23.06
CA SER A 426 13.15 -10.53 -22.09
C SER A 426 12.39 -10.21 -20.79
N LEU A 427 11.74 -11.24 -20.23
CA LEU A 427 11.28 -11.22 -18.85
C LEU A 427 12.52 -11.50 -17.98
N ASN A 428 12.92 -10.54 -17.14
CA ASN A 428 14.10 -10.67 -16.30
C ASN A 428 13.90 -11.74 -15.22
N ASN A 429 14.08 -13.01 -15.54
CA ASN A 429 13.95 -14.14 -14.62
C ASN A 429 15.04 -15.19 -14.83
N ASP A 430 16.20 -14.77 -15.34
CA ASP A 430 17.29 -15.66 -15.72
C ASP A 430 17.84 -16.43 -14.50
N ALA A 431 17.69 -15.87 -13.30
CA ALA A 431 17.87 -16.56 -12.04
C ALA A 431 16.54 -17.24 -11.63
N GLY A 432 16.45 -18.57 -11.80
CA GLY A 432 15.24 -19.40 -11.62
C GLY A 432 14.62 -19.46 -10.22
N TYR A 433 14.87 -18.47 -9.36
CA TYR A 433 14.31 -18.31 -8.01
C TYR A 433 12.92 -17.65 -7.99
N ASN A 434 12.47 -17.03 -9.09
CA ASN A 434 11.11 -16.50 -9.21
C ASN A 434 10.27 -17.34 -10.16
N ILE A 435 8.99 -17.50 -9.82
CA ILE A 435 8.04 -18.31 -10.59
C ILE A 435 7.11 -17.38 -11.36
N LEU A 436 7.06 -17.51 -12.69
CA LEU A 436 6.07 -16.85 -13.54
C LEU A 436 5.09 -17.89 -14.08
N ARG A 437 3.80 -17.57 -14.06
CA ARG A 437 2.73 -18.45 -14.56
C ARG A 437 1.55 -17.72 -15.15
N GLY A 438 0.76 -18.44 -15.95
CA GLY A 438 -0.52 -17.96 -16.48
C GLY A 438 -0.42 -17.42 -17.90
N THR A 439 -1.28 -16.46 -18.26
CA THR A 439 -1.39 -15.98 -19.65
C THR A 439 -0.92 -14.53 -19.79
N LEU A 440 -0.08 -14.29 -20.78
CA LEU A 440 0.47 -12.96 -21.05
C LEU A 440 0.59 -12.71 -22.55
N SER A 441 0.14 -11.55 -23.02
CA SER A 441 0.36 -11.11 -24.40
C SER A 441 1.44 -10.03 -24.45
N ILE A 442 2.45 -10.23 -25.29
CA ILE A 442 3.52 -9.26 -25.55
C ILE A 442 3.47 -8.90 -27.04
N ALA A 443 3.26 -7.61 -27.34
CA ALA A 443 2.99 -7.12 -28.69
C ALA A 443 1.85 -7.90 -29.37
N GLN A 444 2.11 -8.56 -30.52
CA GLN A 444 1.10 -9.33 -31.27
C GLN A 444 1.06 -10.81 -30.91
N ARG A 445 1.82 -11.26 -29.90
CA ARG A 445 1.96 -12.68 -29.55
C ARG A 445 1.40 -12.95 -28.16
N SER A 446 0.67 -14.06 -28.02
CA SER A 446 0.22 -14.56 -26.72
C SER A 446 1.13 -15.69 -26.26
N TYR A 447 1.54 -15.62 -25.00
CA TYR A 447 2.42 -16.56 -24.33
C TYR A 447 1.64 -17.28 -23.24
N GLN A 448 1.75 -18.61 -23.21
CA GLN A 448 1.36 -19.43 -22.08
C GLN A 448 2.59 -19.62 -21.20
N LEU A 449 2.58 -19.00 -20.02
CA LEU A 449 3.62 -19.14 -19.02
C LEU A 449 3.32 -20.42 -18.24
N HIS A 450 4.02 -21.51 -18.58
CA HIS A 450 3.83 -22.79 -17.93
C HIS A 450 4.52 -22.79 -16.55
N ALA A 451 3.72 -22.86 -15.48
CA ALA A 451 4.21 -23.08 -14.11
C ALA A 451 4.48 -24.56 -13.79
N ALA A 452 4.06 -25.47 -14.67
CA ALA A 452 4.09 -26.89 -14.41
C ALA A 452 5.04 -27.55 -15.40
N PRO A 453 6.21 -27.96 -14.92
CA PRO A 453 6.77 -29.21 -15.36
C PRO A 453 5.64 -30.28 -15.28
N LEU A 454 5.34 -31.01 -16.36
CA LEU A 454 4.42 -32.16 -16.35
C LEU A 454 4.85 -33.18 -15.29
N ASN A 455 4.29 -33.12 -14.07
CA ASN A 455 4.56 -34.13 -13.06
C ASN A 455 3.76 -35.38 -13.38
N TYR A 456 4.46 -36.47 -13.71
CA TYR A 456 3.84 -37.74 -14.02
C TYR A 456 3.48 -38.59 -12.80
N LEU A 457 3.79 -38.10 -11.59
CA LEU A 457 3.41 -38.73 -10.34
C LEU A 457 2.07 -38.20 -9.82
N THR A 458 1.29 -39.09 -9.21
CA THR A 458 -0.04 -38.76 -8.69
C THR A 458 0.05 -38.46 -7.18
N ASN A 459 0.39 -37.22 -6.84
CA ASN A 459 0.62 -36.79 -5.45
C ASN A 459 -0.63 -36.81 -4.56
N SER A 460 -1.83 -36.70 -5.14
CA SER A 460 -3.09 -36.86 -4.39
C SER A 460 -3.15 -38.21 -3.65
N ASN A 461 -2.45 -39.22 -4.17
CA ASN A 461 -2.43 -40.54 -3.57
C ASN A 461 -1.46 -40.68 -2.39
N LEU A 462 -0.59 -39.70 -2.12
CA LEU A 462 0.24 -39.66 -0.89
C LEU A 462 -0.62 -39.55 0.38
N ILE A 463 -1.87 -39.10 0.24
CA ILE A 463 -2.81 -38.89 1.35
C ILE A 463 -3.94 -39.95 1.33
N ALA A 464 -4.18 -40.60 0.19
CA ALA A 464 -5.17 -41.67 0.05
C ALA A 464 -4.51 -43.05 0.30
N THR A 465 -4.86 -43.69 1.41
CA THR A 465 -4.19 -44.92 1.86
C THR A 465 -5.00 -46.19 1.66
N GLY A 466 -4.31 -47.31 1.47
CA GLY A 466 -4.86 -48.65 1.60
C GLY A 466 -5.10 -49.06 3.06
N ALA A 467 -5.52 -50.31 3.27
CA ALA A 467 -5.78 -50.88 4.60
C ALA A 467 -4.51 -51.02 5.48
N ASP A 468 -3.34 -50.93 4.86
CA ASP A 468 -2.00 -50.99 5.45
C ASP A 468 -1.37 -49.60 5.69
N ASN A 469 -2.15 -48.53 5.55
CA ASN A 469 -1.73 -47.12 5.63
C ASN A 469 -0.70 -46.69 4.55
N GLN A 470 -0.43 -47.54 3.55
CA GLN A 470 0.43 -47.22 2.43
C GLN A 470 -0.29 -46.32 1.41
N PRO A 471 0.37 -45.26 0.90
CA PRO A 471 -0.15 -44.45 -0.19
C PRO A 471 -0.52 -45.26 -1.42
N THR A 472 -1.70 -44.99 -1.99
CA THR A 472 -2.24 -45.75 -3.11
C THR A 472 -1.37 -45.58 -4.37
N GLY A 473 -0.89 -46.68 -4.97
CA GLY A 473 -0.01 -46.63 -6.15
C GLY A 473 1.42 -46.19 -5.86
N TRP A 474 1.83 -46.21 -4.59
CA TRP A 474 3.23 -46.19 -4.18
C TRP A 474 3.63 -47.60 -3.74
N PHE A 475 4.92 -47.92 -3.78
CA PHE A 475 5.48 -49.18 -3.30
C PHE A 475 6.52 -48.91 -2.22
N ILE A 476 6.58 -49.78 -1.23
CA ILE A 476 7.64 -49.80 -0.22
C ILE A 476 8.73 -50.76 -0.71
N ASP A 477 9.96 -50.27 -0.83
CA ASP A 477 11.14 -51.10 -1.08
C ASP A 477 12.22 -50.75 -0.07
N GLY A 478 12.26 -51.43 1.07
CA GLY A 478 13.19 -51.15 2.16
C GLY A 478 12.65 -51.53 3.53
N LYS A 479 13.37 -51.12 4.58
CA LYS A 479 12.98 -51.27 5.98
C LYS A 479 12.36 -49.96 6.49
N LEU A 480 11.11 -49.71 6.08
CA LEU A 480 10.33 -48.56 6.54
C LEU A 480 8.86 -48.91 6.76
N ALA A 481 8.22 -48.16 7.65
CA ALA A 481 6.78 -48.09 7.80
C ALA A 481 6.28 -46.75 7.25
N VAL A 482 5.06 -46.74 6.74
CA VAL A 482 4.42 -45.53 6.20
C VAL A 482 3.04 -45.34 6.81
N ASP A 483 2.73 -44.09 7.11
CA ASP A 483 1.37 -43.64 7.42
C ASP A 483 1.09 -42.42 6.55
N ARG A 484 0.35 -42.64 5.45
CA ARG A 484 0.13 -41.62 4.41
C ARG A 484 1.47 -41.08 3.92
N ASN A 485 1.72 -39.79 4.15
CA ASN A 485 2.91 -39.09 3.71
C ASN A 485 4.04 -39.06 4.75
N LEU A 486 3.89 -39.75 5.89
CA LEU A 486 4.93 -39.89 6.90
C LEU A 486 5.64 -41.24 6.73
N LEU A 487 6.95 -41.19 6.50
CA LEU A 487 7.83 -42.35 6.42
C LEU A 487 8.59 -42.46 7.73
N THR A 488 8.66 -43.65 8.30
CA THR A 488 9.46 -43.95 9.50
C THR A 488 10.39 -45.11 9.18
N ALA A 489 11.70 -44.91 9.31
CA ALA A 489 12.67 -45.99 9.15
C ALA A 489 12.46 -47.05 10.25
N THR A 490 12.39 -48.33 9.88
CA THR A 490 12.28 -49.46 10.83
C THR A 490 13.56 -50.29 10.90
N GLY A 491 14.58 -49.90 10.12
CA GLY A 491 15.91 -50.48 10.09
C GLY A 491 16.76 -49.80 9.01
N ASP A 492 17.86 -50.43 8.62
CA ASP A 492 18.78 -49.83 7.63
C ASP A 492 18.21 -49.87 6.21
N ASN A 493 18.18 -48.70 5.55
CA ASN A 493 17.73 -48.51 4.18
C ASN A 493 18.92 -48.16 3.26
N PRO A 494 19.50 -49.15 2.55
CA PRO A 494 20.63 -48.92 1.66
C PRO A 494 20.23 -48.12 0.40
N ALA A 495 21.19 -47.88 -0.50
CA ALA A 495 20.97 -47.18 -1.76
C ALA A 495 19.79 -47.77 -2.55
N TYR A 496 19.02 -46.88 -3.19
CA TYR A 496 17.83 -47.22 -3.99
C TYR A 496 16.73 -47.97 -3.22
N LYS A 497 16.62 -47.72 -1.91
CA LYS A 497 15.50 -48.14 -1.04
C LYS A 497 14.73 -46.93 -0.52
N GLY A 498 13.44 -47.10 -0.26
CA GLY A 498 12.54 -46.06 0.21
C GLY A 498 11.07 -46.31 -0.17
N LEU A 499 10.25 -45.29 0.03
CA LEU A 499 8.91 -45.22 -0.55
C LEU A 499 9.04 -44.72 -1.99
N GLY A 500 8.57 -45.51 -2.96
CA GLY A 500 8.73 -45.20 -4.37
C GLY A 500 7.44 -45.18 -5.17
N GLN A 501 7.48 -44.48 -6.30
CA GLN A 501 6.46 -44.56 -7.33
C GLN A 501 7.13 -44.75 -8.68
N ARG A 502 6.54 -45.65 -9.48
CA ARG A 502 7.02 -46.04 -10.81
C ARG A 502 6.10 -45.48 -11.88
N ILE A 503 6.68 -45.03 -12.98
CA ILE A 503 5.93 -44.70 -14.20
C ILE A 503 6.47 -45.49 -15.38
N HIS A 504 5.57 -45.80 -16.32
CA HIS A 504 5.88 -46.43 -17.61
C HIS A 504 5.61 -45.43 -18.73
N ARG A 505 6.66 -44.76 -19.19
CA ARG A 505 6.59 -43.74 -20.24
C ARG A 505 7.97 -43.57 -20.87
N SER A 506 8.05 -43.55 -22.19
CA SER A 506 9.27 -43.15 -22.90
C SER A 506 9.58 -41.66 -22.64
N MET A 507 10.80 -41.38 -22.17
CA MET A 507 11.26 -40.01 -21.89
C MET A 507 12.73 -39.84 -22.27
N GLY A 508 13.05 -38.73 -22.95
CA GLY A 508 14.41 -38.17 -23.05
C GLY A 508 14.81 -37.49 -21.73
N LEU A 509 15.46 -36.32 -21.76
CA LEU A 509 15.80 -35.52 -20.56
C LEU A 509 14.63 -35.38 -19.58
N ARG A 510 14.87 -35.58 -18.28
CA ARG A 510 13.89 -35.42 -17.18
C ARG A 510 14.53 -35.01 -15.87
N THR A 511 13.69 -34.54 -14.95
CA THR A 511 14.04 -34.21 -13.57
C THR A 511 13.21 -35.04 -12.59
N PHE A 512 13.90 -35.66 -11.62
CA PHE A 512 13.33 -36.28 -10.43
C PHE A 512 13.41 -35.29 -9.28
N TRP A 513 12.34 -35.15 -8.51
CA TRP A 513 12.33 -34.21 -7.39
C TRP A 513 11.40 -34.63 -6.25
N ALA A 514 11.70 -34.17 -5.03
CA ALA A 514 10.83 -34.36 -3.87
C ALA A 514 10.84 -33.12 -2.97
N ILE A 515 9.72 -32.90 -2.28
CA ILE A 515 9.52 -31.86 -1.28
C ILE A 515 9.08 -32.51 0.03
N ALA A 516 9.74 -32.18 1.13
CA ALA A 516 9.37 -32.60 2.47
C ALA A 516 9.16 -31.39 3.40
N SER A 517 8.26 -31.55 4.36
CA SER A 517 8.03 -30.59 5.45
C SER A 517 8.94 -30.85 6.65
N SER A 518 9.43 -32.09 6.79
CA SER A 518 10.39 -32.49 7.80
C SER A 518 11.22 -33.67 7.31
N ILE A 519 12.50 -33.70 7.67
CA ILE A 519 13.43 -34.79 7.32
C ILE A 519 14.01 -35.51 8.55
N GLY A 520 13.50 -35.17 9.74
CA GLY A 520 13.93 -35.75 11.02
C GLY A 520 15.32 -35.28 11.43
N ASP A 521 16.03 -36.11 12.20
CA ASP A 521 17.37 -35.78 12.69
C ASP A 521 18.42 -35.99 11.58
N GLN A 522 19.28 -35.00 11.40
CA GLN A 522 20.34 -34.98 10.39
C GLN A 522 21.75 -35.04 10.99
N SER A 523 21.86 -35.16 12.32
CA SER A 523 23.14 -35.10 13.04
C SER A 523 23.86 -36.45 13.17
N THR A 524 23.27 -37.53 12.68
CA THR A 524 23.74 -38.90 12.88
C THR A 524 23.98 -39.64 11.55
N ALA A 525 24.68 -40.78 11.60
CA ALA A 525 24.82 -41.72 10.47
C ALA A 525 23.49 -42.37 10.01
N GLN A 526 22.37 -41.94 10.62
CA GLN A 526 21.02 -42.44 10.39
C GLN A 526 20.15 -41.43 9.61
N ALA A 527 20.73 -40.29 9.20
CA ALA A 527 20.05 -39.24 8.48
C ALA A 527 19.41 -39.73 7.16
N SER A 528 18.27 -39.14 6.80
CA SER A 528 17.68 -39.33 5.48
C SER A 528 18.66 -38.92 4.38
N THR A 529 18.88 -39.80 3.42
CA THR A 529 19.78 -39.55 2.29
C THR A 529 19.09 -38.77 1.15
N GLY A 530 17.86 -38.30 1.36
CA GLY A 530 17.08 -37.64 0.32
C GLY A 530 16.34 -38.61 -0.59
N ILE A 531 16.60 -38.50 -1.90
CA ILE A 531 15.96 -39.35 -2.90
C ILE A 531 16.98 -40.18 -3.70
N TRP A 532 16.47 -41.24 -4.32
CA TRP A 532 17.16 -42.04 -5.31
C TRP A 532 16.33 -42.10 -6.59
N ALA A 533 16.99 -42.13 -7.74
CA ALA A 533 16.34 -42.19 -9.03
C ALA A 533 16.88 -43.35 -9.88
N ARG A 534 15.99 -44.10 -10.54
CA ARG A 534 16.34 -45.20 -11.45
C ARG A 534 15.51 -45.17 -12.71
N SER A 535 16.08 -45.64 -13.82
CA SER A 535 15.38 -45.80 -15.09
C SER A 535 15.75 -47.12 -15.76
N PHE A 536 14.77 -47.82 -16.33
CA PHE A 536 14.93 -49.13 -16.95
C PHE A 536 14.41 -49.16 -18.37
N ASN A 537 14.94 -50.08 -19.18
CA ASN A 537 14.28 -50.50 -20.40
C ASN A 537 13.04 -51.37 -20.05
N ASP A 538 12.20 -51.65 -21.04
CA ASP A 538 10.95 -52.40 -20.85
C ASP A 538 11.15 -53.79 -20.21
N ASN A 539 12.36 -54.37 -20.33
CA ASN A 539 12.71 -55.70 -19.84
C ASN A 539 13.49 -55.70 -18.50
N TYR A 540 13.73 -54.53 -17.89
CA TYR A 540 14.55 -54.40 -16.66
C TYR A 540 15.99 -54.93 -16.75
N THR A 541 16.55 -55.06 -17.95
CA THR A 541 17.90 -55.59 -18.18
C THR A 541 18.98 -54.51 -18.30
N ASP A 542 18.59 -53.26 -18.50
CA ASP A 542 19.50 -52.15 -18.74
C ASP A 542 19.07 -50.93 -17.90
N THR A 543 19.79 -50.71 -16.79
CA THR A 543 19.42 -49.76 -15.73
C THR A 543 20.34 -48.54 -15.76
N VAL A 544 19.77 -47.36 -15.58
CA VAL A 544 20.49 -46.09 -15.38
C VAL A 544 20.02 -45.48 -14.06
N GLU A 545 20.95 -45.16 -13.17
CA GLU A 545 20.68 -44.76 -11.80
C GLU A 545 21.31 -43.41 -11.45
N SER A 546 20.86 -42.78 -10.37
CA SER A 546 21.59 -41.67 -9.75
C SER A 546 22.86 -42.22 -9.09
N ASN A 547 24.04 -41.72 -9.48
CA ASN A 547 25.33 -42.28 -9.03
C ASN A 547 25.56 -42.18 -7.51
N GLU A 548 24.87 -41.27 -6.85
CA GLU A 548 24.91 -41.04 -5.41
C GLU A 548 23.53 -40.70 -4.86
N ALA A 549 23.42 -40.66 -3.54
CA ALA A 549 22.21 -40.21 -2.88
C ALA A 549 21.96 -38.74 -3.20
N ILE A 550 20.73 -38.37 -3.54
CA ILE A 550 20.37 -37.01 -3.92
C ILE A 550 19.90 -36.29 -2.65
N PRO A 551 20.75 -35.45 -2.03
CA PRO A 551 20.50 -34.97 -0.68
C PRO A 551 19.34 -33.97 -0.63
N TRP A 552 18.79 -33.80 0.58
CA TRP A 552 17.87 -32.70 0.87
C TRP A 552 18.63 -31.37 0.95
N ILE A 553 18.07 -30.35 0.31
CA ILE A 553 18.47 -28.95 0.38
C ILE A 553 17.34 -28.19 1.06
N ARG A 554 17.67 -27.37 2.08
CA ARG A 554 16.66 -26.58 2.78
C ARG A 554 16.33 -25.32 1.97
N ILE A 555 15.05 -25.09 1.70
CA ILE A 555 14.53 -23.89 1.01
C ILE A 555 13.40 -23.31 1.86
N GLY A 556 13.68 -22.23 2.58
CA GLY A 556 12.76 -21.68 3.58
C GLY A 556 12.41 -22.70 4.66
N ASN A 557 11.11 -22.94 4.85
CA ASN A 557 10.58 -23.91 5.82
C ASN A 557 10.42 -25.34 5.25
N LEU A 558 10.87 -25.60 4.03
CA LEU A 558 10.74 -26.88 3.34
C LEU A 558 12.10 -27.47 2.98
N TYR A 559 12.11 -28.77 2.69
CA TYR A 559 13.27 -29.52 2.20
C TYR A 559 13.01 -30.00 0.79
N TYR A 560 14.00 -29.89 -0.08
CA TYR A 560 13.89 -30.17 -1.50
C TYR A 560 15.05 -31.03 -1.99
N ALA A 561 14.78 -32.05 -2.78
CA ALA A 561 15.81 -32.87 -3.44
C ALA A 561 15.54 -32.90 -4.95
N ARG A 562 16.60 -32.87 -5.78
CA ARG A 562 16.51 -32.79 -7.24
C ARG A 562 17.62 -33.55 -7.94
N PHE A 563 17.27 -34.27 -9.00
CA PHE A 563 18.23 -34.93 -9.87
C PHE A 563 17.78 -34.91 -11.33
N VAL A 564 18.69 -34.55 -12.22
CA VAL A 564 18.45 -34.52 -13.66
C VAL A 564 19.08 -35.77 -14.28
N MET A 565 18.36 -36.40 -15.19
CA MET A 565 18.83 -37.58 -15.89
C MET A 565 18.46 -37.50 -17.38
N ASN A 566 19.36 -37.95 -18.26
CA ASN A 566 19.09 -38.04 -19.70
C ASN A 566 19.47 -39.41 -20.26
N ASN A 567 18.51 -40.11 -20.86
CA ASN A 567 18.57 -41.44 -21.48
C ASN A 567 17.25 -41.68 -22.22
N ASN A 568 17.10 -42.80 -22.95
CA ASN A 568 15.88 -43.14 -23.69
C ASN A 568 15.10 -44.31 -23.05
N ARG A 569 15.10 -44.40 -21.72
CA ARG A 569 14.41 -45.46 -20.97
C ARG A 569 12.91 -45.20 -20.91
N THR A 570 12.16 -46.25 -20.57
CA THR A 570 10.69 -46.27 -20.63
C THR A 570 10.05 -46.51 -19.27
N ILE A 571 10.84 -46.89 -18.26
CA ILE A 571 10.37 -47.10 -16.89
C ILE A 571 11.22 -46.24 -15.97
N HIS A 572 10.59 -45.53 -15.03
CA HIS A 572 11.29 -44.61 -14.13
C HIS A 572 10.77 -44.71 -12.70
N ASP A 573 11.70 -44.79 -11.75
CA ASP A 573 11.44 -44.84 -10.32
C ASP A 573 12.04 -43.61 -9.63
N ILE A 574 11.26 -43.01 -8.74
CA ILE A 574 11.77 -42.19 -7.64
C ILE A 574 11.59 -42.97 -6.35
N LEU A 575 12.58 -42.93 -5.44
CA LEU A 575 12.48 -43.51 -4.10
C LEU A 575 12.89 -42.47 -3.07
N VAL A 576 12.04 -42.22 -2.08
CA VAL A 576 12.33 -41.33 -0.95
C VAL A 576 12.84 -42.17 0.21
N ASN A 577 14.08 -41.93 0.63
CA ASN A 577 14.76 -42.75 1.63
C ASN A 577 14.69 -42.04 3.01
N PRO A 578 14.00 -42.61 4.01
CA PRO A 578 13.89 -41.98 5.33
C PRO A 578 15.17 -42.05 6.17
N GLY A 579 16.21 -42.77 5.73
CA GLY A 579 17.41 -43.05 6.50
C GLY A 579 17.26 -44.30 7.35
N ASN A 580 17.91 -44.31 8.51
CA ASN A 580 17.98 -45.45 9.43
C ASN A 580 17.47 -45.08 10.82
N GLY A 581 17.52 -46.01 11.79
CA GLY A 581 17.45 -45.69 13.22
C GLY A 581 16.22 -44.92 13.70
N ASN A 582 15.01 -45.23 13.19
CA ASN A 582 13.75 -44.53 13.49
C ASN A 582 13.64 -43.09 12.97
N ASN A 583 14.52 -42.65 12.06
CA ASN A 583 14.37 -41.34 11.44
C ASN A 583 13.06 -41.23 10.65
N THR A 584 12.52 -40.01 10.54
CA THR A 584 11.23 -39.76 9.91
C THR A 584 11.31 -38.70 8.82
N VAL A 585 10.62 -38.93 7.69
CA VAL A 585 10.46 -37.94 6.61
C VAL A 585 8.98 -37.73 6.34
N ARG A 586 8.52 -36.48 6.32
CA ARG A 586 7.14 -36.13 5.93
C ARG A 586 7.12 -35.47 4.56
N ILE A 587 6.70 -36.23 3.56
CA ILE A 587 6.64 -35.82 2.15
C ILE A 587 5.42 -34.93 1.92
N LEU A 588 5.59 -33.83 1.20
CA LEU A 588 4.47 -33.02 0.71
C LEU A 588 4.17 -33.33 -0.75
N SER A 589 5.21 -33.53 -1.55
CA SER A 589 5.09 -33.80 -2.98
C SER A 589 6.35 -34.44 -3.53
N CYS A 590 6.22 -35.19 -4.62
CA CYS A 590 7.31 -35.79 -5.38
C CYS A 590 6.98 -35.71 -6.87
N GLY A 591 7.99 -35.75 -7.73
CA GLY A 591 7.74 -35.77 -9.16
C GLY A 591 8.83 -36.36 -10.03
N ILE A 592 8.37 -36.80 -11.19
CA ILE A 592 9.19 -37.13 -12.36
C ILE A 592 8.64 -36.29 -13.50
N THR A 593 9.50 -35.53 -14.16
CA THR A 593 9.04 -34.52 -15.10
C THR A 593 9.92 -34.39 -16.33
N PRO A 594 9.38 -34.30 -17.57
CA PRO A 594 10.18 -34.04 -18.76
C PRO A 594 10.96 -32.74 -18.69
N GLY A 595 12.16 -32.78 -19.24
CA GLY A 595 13.09 -31.67 -19.33
C GLY A 595 13.89 -31.42 -18.06
N GLU A 596 14.77 -30.42 -18.14
CA GLU A 596 15.33 -29.79 -16.96
C GLU A 596 14.32 -28.84 -16.36
N VAL A 597 14.07 -29.05 -15.08
CA VAL A 597 13.00 -28.41 -14.35
C VAL A 597 13.60 -27.76 -13.12
N PHE A 598 13.25 -26.49 -12.90
CA PHE A 598 13.80 -25.60 -11.88
C PHE A 598 15.33 -25.50 -11.98
N ASN A 599 15.82 -24.52 -12.74
CA ASN A 599 17.23 -24.13 -12.68
C ASN A 599 17.52 -23.46 -11.33
N LEU A 600 17.89 -24.28 -10.34
CA LEU A 600 18.75 -23.82 -9.26
C LEU A 600 20.17 -23.84 -9.84
N SER A 601 20.73 -22.67 -10.16
CA SER A 601 22.11 -22.62 -10.64
C SER A 601 23.03 -23.15 -9.53
N PRO A 602 24.05 -23.97 -9.87
CA PRO A 602 25.02 -24.50 -8.91
C PRO A 602 25.80 -23.42 -8.14
N ASP A 603 25.82 -22.18 -8.64
CA ASP A 603 26.61 -21.08 -8.08
C ASP A 603 25.98 -20.38 -6.86
N ALA A 604 24.87 -20.89 -6.33
CA ALA A 604 24.25 -20.36 -5.11
C ALA A 604 24.71 -21.04 -3.81
N LEU A 605 25.84 -21.76 -3.85
CA LEU A 605 26.44 -22.41 -2.68
C LEU A 605 27.91 -21.97 -2.51
N GLN A 606 28.08 -20.73 -2.06
CA GLN A 606 29.05 -20.37 -1.02
C GLN A 606 28.32 -19.61 0.09
#